data_AF-A0A5E4FM83-F1
#
_entry.id   AF-A0A5E4FM83-F1
#
_cell.length_a   1.000
_cell.length_b   1.000
_cell.length_c   1.000
_cell.angle_alpha   90.00
_cell.angle_beta   90.00
_cell.angle_gamma   90.00
#
_symmetry.space_group_name_H-M   'P 1'
#
loop_
_entity.id
_entity.type
_entity.pdbx_description
1 polymer ?
#
loop_
_entity_poly.entity_id
_entity_poly.type
_entity_poly.pdbx_seq_one_letter_code
_entity_poly.pdbx_strand_id
1 'polypeptide(L)'
;MGATVSPIANLQLLNRHNYEDWSFQVKLYLLAKDVWDVVEAATEPPTPEDGEAEFRAWRKNNAKALLAIRTCCGDDTYPIIKAITTAKAAWDVLAEELKPSDSEEGHNNNDDESDVKYAPLYDSLKRGDWNAAKEFIDRHEEALTHRGSSSGGTALHEEALHNVEELLKLMTEEDLEIQDDNGCTAFFYAFAKRNGPNSCQNGLKEQEFSYHAFYQRSRK
;
A
#
# COMPACT_ATOMS: atom_id res chain seq x y z
N MET A 1 6.50 20.91 22.24
CA MET A 1 6.43 19.66 21.47
C MET A 1 5.79 20.02 20.15
N GLY A 2 6.55 20.01 19.05
CA GLY A 2 6.03 20.32 17.73
C GLY A 2 5.31 19.09 17.20
N ALA A 3 4.02 19.21 16.86
CA ALA A 3 3.29 18.15 16.20
C ALA A 3 4.00 17.83 14.87
N THR A 4 4.63 16.66 14.79
CA THR A 4 5.18 16.15 13.54
C THR A 4 3.99 15.82 12.65
N VAL A 5 3.78 16.64 11.62
CA VAL A 5 2.79 16.37 10.58
C VAL A 5 3.31 15.19 9.76
N SER A 6 2.56 14.09 9.73
CA SER A 6 2.87 12.94 8.89
C SER A 6 2.91 13.36 7.41
N PRO A 7 3.88 12.87 6.62
CA PRO A 7 3.94 13.17 5.18
C PRO A 7 2.82 12.52 4.37
N ILE A 8 2.05 11.62 4.97
CA ILE A 8 0.92 10.90 4.36
C ILE A 8 -0.37 11.42 5.00
N ALA A 9 -1.30 11.94 4.19
CA ALA A 9 -2.59 12.44 4.67
C ALA A 9 -3.42 11.28 5.25
N ASN A 10 -4.10 11.53 6.37
CA ASN A 10 -4.94 10.55 7.08
C ASN A 10 -4.24 9.27 7.58
N LEU A 11 -2.91 9.18 7.49
CA LEU A 11 -2.17 8.05 8.04
C LEU A 11 -2.28 8.02 9.56
N GLN A 12 -2.73 6.89 10.10
CA GLN A 12 -2.54 6.56 11.51
C GLN A 12 -1.07 6.24 11.77
N LEU A 13 -0.44 6.96 12.71
CA LEU A 13 0.93 6.69 13.10
C LEU A 13 1.08 5.23 13.58
N LEU A 14 2.23 4.62 13.29
CA LEU A 14 2.50 3.24 13.65
C LEU A 14 2.38 3.04 15.15
N ASN A 15 1.59 2.05 15.53
CA ASN A 15 1.48 1.52 16.86
C ASN A 15 1.56 -0.02 16.78
N ARG A 16 1.43 -0.68 17.93
CA ARG A 16 1.58 -2.15 18.02
C ARG A 16 0.49 -2.98 17.34
N HIS A 17 -0.58 -2.36 16.85
CA HIS A 17 -1.77 -3.07 16.34
C HIS A 17 -2.11 -2.76 14.89
N ASN A 18 -1.43 -1.80 14.24
CA ASN A 18 -1.76 -1.36 12.88
C ASN A 18 -0.60 -1.54 11.90
N TYR A 19 0.33 -2.47 12.17
CA TYR A 19 1.52 -2.64 11.34
C TYR A 19 1.16 -2.94 9.88
N GLU A 20 0.16 -3.78 9.62
CA GLU A 20 -0.23 -4.16 8.26
C GLU A 20 -0.65 -2.93 7.44
N ASP A 21 -1.66 -2.19 7.90
CA ASP A 21 -2.15 -0.96 7.25
C ASP A 21 -1.06 0.10 7.13
N TRP A 22 -0.29 0.30 8.20
CA TRP A 22 0.83 1.25 8.19
C TRP A 22 1.89 0.87 7.16
N SER A 23 2.29 -0.40 7.11
CA SER A 23 3.34 -0.87 6.22
C SER A 23 2.90 -0.74 4.76
N PHE A 24 1.62 -0.99 4.48
CA PHE A 24 1.07 -0.78 3.16
C PHE A 24 1.13 0.68 2.75
N GLN A 25 0.65 1.59 3.59
CA GLN A 25 0.61 3.03 3.30
C GLN A 25 2.01 3.64 3.16
N VAL A 26 2.93 3.31 4.06
CA VAL A 26 4.29 3.82 3.98
C VAL A 26 5.03 3.23 2.77
N LYS A 27 4.85 1.95 2.44
CA LYS A 27 5.42 1.35 1.22
C LYS A 27 4.92 2.07 -0.03
N LEU A 28 3.61 2.30 -0.12
CA LEU A 28 2.99 3.01 -1.23
C LEU A 28 3.52 4.44 -1.39
N TYR A 29 3.67 5.16 -0.28
CA TYR A 29 4.28 6.49 -0.28
C TYR A 29 5.75 6.45 -0.74
N LEU A 30 6.54 5.48 -0.27
CA LEU A 30 7.95 5.34 -0.66
C LEU A 30 8.10 4.98 -2.15
N LEU A 31 7.19 4.15 -2.69
CA LEU A 31 7.08 3.90 -4.13
C LEU A 31 6.75 5.20 -4.89
N ALA A 32 5.78 5.99 -4.42
CA ALA A 32 5.45 7.27 -5.05
C ALA A 32 6.57 8.32 -4.98
N LYS A 33 7.57 8.13 -4.10
CA LYS A 33 8.71 9.04 -3.90
C LYS A 33 10.01 8.57 -4.55
N ASP A 34 10.02 7.46 -5.29
CA ASP A 34 11.22 6.88 -5.90
C ASP A 34 12.31 6.49 -4.90
N VAL A 35 11.90 5.91 -3.78
CA VAL A 35 12.83 5.56 -2.70
C VAL A 35 12.56 4.18 -2.08
N TRP A 36 11.60 3.39 -2.58
CA TRP A 36 11.35 2.05 -2.04
C TRP A 36 12.53 1.08 -2.27
N ASP A 37 13.26 1.22 -3.39
CA ASP A 37 14.37 0.34 -3.74
C ASP A 37 15.46 0.28 -2.65
N VAL A 38 15.67 1.35 -1.88
CA VAL A 38 16.66 1.36 -0.79
C VAL A 38 16.21 0.57 0.44
N VAL A 39 14.92 0.26 0.55
CA VAL A 39 14.31 -0.54 1.63
C VAL A 39 14.26 -2.01 1.24
N GLU A 40 13.91 -2.31 -0.02
CA GLU A 40 13.82 -3.67 -0.54
C GLU A 40 15.18 -4.27 -0.94
N ALA A 41 16.20 -3.44 -1.17
CA ALA A 41 17.53 -3.87 -1.59
C ALA A 41 18.04 -5.09 -0.80
N ALA A 42 18.26 -6.20 -1.50
CA ALA A 42 18.84 -7.42 -0.94
C ALA A 42 20.37 -7.34 -0.83
N THR A 43 20.99 -6.31 -1.42
CA THR A 43 22.43 -6.09 -1.42
C THR A 43 22.84 -5.10 -0.33
N GLU A 44 24.08 -5.22 0.14
CA GLU A 44 24.65 -4.27 1.09
C GLU A 44 24.70 -2.84 0.50
N PRO A 45 24.64 -1.80 1.36
CA PRO A 45 24.82 -0.42 0.92
C PRO A 45 26.12 -0.23 0.12
N PRO A 46 26.10 0.54 -0.98
CA PRO A 46 27.33 0.87 -1.67
C PRO A 46 28.28 1.64 -0.73
N THR A 47 29.56 1.45 -0.96
CA THR A 47 30.65 2.18 -0.32
C THR A 47 31.13 3.32 -1.21
N PRO A 48 31.91 4.29 -0.69
CA PRO A 48 32.54 5.31 -1.53
C PRO A 48 33.45 4.73 -2.63
N GLU A 49 33.95 3.49 -2.45
CA GLU A 49 34.84 2.79 -3.37
C GLU A 49 34.08 2.24 -4.60
N ASP A 50 32.80 1.91 -4.45
CA ASP A 50 31.92 1.44 -5.53
C ASP A 50 31.55 2.57 -6.51
N GLY A 51 31.70 3.82 -6.07
CA GLY A 51 31.48 5.00 -6.89
C GLY A 51 30.88 6.14 -6.09
N GLU A 52 31.60 7.26 -5.98
CA GLU A 52 31.18 8.42 -5.20
C GLU A 52 29.82 9.00 -5.65
N ALA A 53 29.48 8.92 -6.94
CA ALA A 53 28.18 9.36 -7.44
C ALA A 53 27.03 8.45 -6.97
N GLU A 54 27.23 7.14 -7.06
CA GLU A 54 26.26 6.12 -6.66
C GLU A 54 26.05 6.13 -5.15
N PHE A 55 27.15 6.20 -4.38
CA PHE A 55 27.11 6.32 -2.92
C PHE A 55 26.32 7.56 -2.46
N ARG A 56 26.54 8.72 -3.11
CA ARG A 56 25.79 9.95 -2.79
C ARG A 56 24.30 9.84 -3.15
N ALA A 57 23.97 9.24 -4.28
CA ALA A 57 22.59 9.02 -4.69
C ALA A 57 21.88 8.09 -3.70
N TRP A 58 22.50 6.96 -3.36
CA TRP A 58 22.01 6.02 -2.35
C TRP A 58 21.80 6.70 -0.99
N ARG A 59 22.79 7.44 -0.48
CA ARG A 59 22.67 8.15 0.82
C ARG A 59 21.48 9.11 0.85
N LYS A 60 21.23 9.83 -0.25
CA LYS A 60 20.11 10.76 -0.35
C LYS A 60 18.76 10.01 -0.32
N ASN A 61 18.64 8.91 -1.04
CA ASN A 61 17.41 8.12 -1.08
C ASN A 61 17.16 7.39 0.24
N ASN A 62 18.19 6.80 0.85
CA ASN A 62 18.13 6.23 2.18
C ASN A 62 17.67 7.24 3.23
N ALA A 63 18.21 8.47 3.22
CA ALA A 63 17.81 9.51 4.16
C ALA A 63 16.33 9.92 4.00
N LYS A 64 15.84 10.03 2.76
CA LYS A 64 14.42 10.31 2.48
C LYS A 64 13.51 9.20 2.99
N ALA A 65 13.83 7.94 2.67
CA ALA A 65 13.03 6.80 3.09
C ALA A 65 13.01 6.67 4.62
N LEU A 66 14.17 6.79 5.26
CA LEU A 66 14.29 6.73 6.72
C LEU A 66 13.51 7.85 7.40
N LEU A 67 13.54 9.06 6.86
CA LEU A 67 12.75 10.19 7.39
C LEU A 67 11.25 9.90 7.28
N ALA A 68 10.78 9.37 6.16
CA ALA A 68 9.38 9.02 5.97
C ALA A 68 8.94 7.95 7.00
N ILE A 69 9.70 6.86 7.14
CA ILE A 69 9.43 5.79 8.11
C ILE A 69 9.35 6.37 9.53
N ARG A 70 10.34 7.18 9.94
CA ARG A 70 10.40 7.78 11.29
C ARG A 70 9.26 8.75 11.57
N THR A 71 8.87 9.55 10.59
CA THR A 71 7.76 10.52 10.75
C THR A 71 6.39 9.84 10.79
N CYS A 72 6.31 8.62 10.29
CA CYS A 72 5.12 7.79 10.34
C CYS A 72 5.08 6.88 11.58
N CYS A 73 6.06 6.96 12.49
CA CYS A 73 6.06 6.21 13.73
C CYS A 73 5.31 6.95 14.84
N GLY A 74 4.56 6.20 15.66
CA GLY A 74 3.98 6.69 16.90
C GLY A 74 5.02 6.82 18.02
N ASP A 75 4.62 7.43 19.14
CA ASP A 75 5.50 7.68 20.28
C ASP A 75 6.07 6.39 20.91
N ASP A 76 5.34 5.28 20.80
CA ASP A 76 5.70 3.95 21.33
C ASP A 76 6.58 3.14 20.38
N THR A 77 6.52 3.41 19.07
CA THR A 77 7.26 2.66 18.03
C THR A 77 8.49 3.41 17.53
N TYR A 78 8.51 4.75 17.56
CA TYR A 78 9.68 5.56 17.22
C TYR A 78 10.97 5.17 17.99
N PRO A 79 10.93 4.88 19.31
CA PRO A 79 12.12 4.48 20.06
C PRO A 79 12.80 3.22 19.52
N ILE A 80 12.07 2.30 18.89
CA ILE A 80 12.58 1.05 18.32
C ILE A 80 13.65 1.35 17.25
N ILE A 81 13.39 2.35 16.41
CA ILE A 81 14.23 2.66 15.24
C ILE A 81 15.09 3.92 15.40
N LYS A 82 15.05 4.59 16.57
CA LYS A 82 15.70 5.90 16.79
C LYS A 82 17.20 5.89 16.50
N ALA A 83 17.88 4.79 16.80
CA ALA A 83 19.32 4.64 16.58
C ALA A 83 19.69 4.05 15.20
N ILE A 84 18.71 3.58 14.43
CA ILE A 84 18.95 2.90 13.15
C ILE A 84 19.20 3.91 12.03
N THR A 85 20.24 3.69 11.24
CA THR A 85 20.74 4.66 10.25
C THR A 85 20.36 4.34 8.79
N THR A 86 19.85 3.14 8.53
CA THR A 86 19.38 2.73 7.20
C THR A 86 17.87 2.52 7.20
N ALA A 87 17.22 2.92 6.11
CA ALA A 87 15.78 2.77 5.94
C ALA A 87 15.38 1.29 5.92
N LYS A 88 16.19 0.45 5.25
CA LYS A 88 16.03 -1.01 5.25
C LYS A 88 16.05 -1.60 6.66
N ALA A 89 17.09 -1.35 7.44
CA ALA A 89 17.16 -1.92 8.79
C ALA A 89 16.04 -1.40 9.69
N ALA A 90 15.63 -0.13 9.52
CA ALA A 90 14.50 0.42 10.28
C ALA A 90 13.20 -0.30 9.91
N TRP A 91 12.96 -0.56 8.62
CA TRP A 91 11.82 -1.31 8.14
C TRP A 91 11.81 -2.76 8.66
N ASP A 92 12.95 -3.44 8.55
CA ASP A 92 13.09 -4.85 8.93
C ASP A 92 12.88 -5.03 10.44
N VAL A 93 13.46 -4.16 11.29
CA VAL A 93 13.25 -4.21 12.74
C VAL A 93 11.79 -3.95 13.12
N LEU A 94 11.11 -3.00 12.47
CA LEU A 94 9.68 -2.79 12.72
C LEU A 94 8.86 -4.00 12.28
N ALA A 95 9.22 -4.64 11.17
CA ALA A 95 8.57 -5.85 10.70
C ALA A 95 8.73 -7.00 11.70
N GLU A 96 9.94 -7.21 12.22
CA GLU A 96 10.23 -8.25 13.21
C GLU A 96 9.50 -8.01 14.55
N GLU A 97 9.42 -6.76 15.00
CA GLU A 97 8.85 -6.42 16.31
C GLU A 97 7.32 -6.31 16.32
N LEU A 98 6.71 -5.98 15.18
CA LEU A 98 5.30 -5.56 15.12
C LEU A 98 4.45 -6.35 14.13
N LYS A 99 5.05 -7.15 13.23
CA LYS A 99 4.22 -8.10 12.47
C LYS A 99 3.66 -9.13 13.44
N PRO A 100 2.36 -9.44 13.38
CA PRO A 100 1.83 -10.59 14.09
C PRO A 100 2.58 -11.83 13.61
N SER A 101 3.27 -12.51 14.52
CA SER A 101 3.76 -13.86 14.26
C SER A 101 2.53 -14.74 14.02
N ASP A 102 2.54 -15.58 12.97
CA ASP A 102 1.47 -16.54 12.62
C ASP A 102 1.13 -17.56 13.74
N SER A 103 1.64 -17.39 14.97
CA SER A 103 1.57 -18.35 16.06
C SER A 103 0.49 -18.11 17.11
N GLU A 104 -0.34 -17.07 17.07
CA GLU A 104 -1.54 -17.02 17.93
C GLU A 104 -2.77 -16.44 17.23
N GLU A 105 -3.65 -17.34 16.80
CA GLU A 105 -5.06 -17.11 16.47
C GLU A 105 -5.81 -16.56 17.69
N GLY A 106 -5.63 -15.29 17.98
CA GLY A 106 -6.49 -14.53 18.89
C GLY A 106 -7.73 -14.06 18.16
N HIS A 107 -8.76 -14.92 18.10
CA HIS A 107 -10.11 -14.54 17.68
C HIS A 107 -10.66 -13.44 18.61
N ASN A 108 -10.39 -12.18 18.29
CA ASN A 108 -11.12 -11.07 18.89
C ASN A 108 -12.38 -10.84 18.06
N ASN A 109 -13.44 -11.55 18.46
CA ASN A 109 -14.80 -11.34 18.02
C ASN A 109 -15.22 -9.89 18.24
N ASN A 110 -15.02 -9.05 17.22
CA ASN A 110 -15.85 -7.90 16.92
C ASN A 110 -16.07 -7.89 15.41
N ASP A 111 -16.37 -9.06 14.84
CA ASP A 111 -16.61 -9.18 13.41
C ASP A 111 -17.98 -8.57 13.12
N ASP A 112 -17.92 -7.42 12.47
CA ASP A 112 -19.02 -6.88 11.70
C ASP A 112 -19.52 -7.99 10.77
N GLU A 113 -20.82 -8.27 10.82
CA GLU A 113 -21.50 -9.38 10.13
C GLU A 113 -21.30 -9.34 8.59
N SER A 114 -20.75 -8.23 8.09
CA SER A 114 -20.38 -7.97 6.70
C SER A 114 -19.06 -8.64 6.25
N ASP A 115 -18.09 -8.83 7.16
CA ASP A 115 -16.72 -9.29 6.82
C ASP A 115 -16.69 -10.79 6.45
N VAL A 116 -17.47 -11.59 7.19
CA VAL A 116 -17.59 -13.04 6.97
C VAL A 116 -18.21 -13.39 5.61
N LYS A 117 -19.11 -12.54 5.09
CA LYS A 117 -19.79 -12.79 3.81
C LYS A 117 -18.83 -12.70 2.63
N TYR A 118 -17.91 -11.74 2.63
CA TYR A 118 -17.02 -11.45 1.50
C TYR A 118 -15.58 -11.94 1.69
N ALA A 119 -15.24 -12.50 2.86
CA ALA A 119 -13.94 -13.14 3.10
C ALA A 119 -13.48 -14.10 1.98
N PRO A 120 -14.35 -14.98 1.40
CA PRO A 120 -13.92 -15.85 0.29
C PRO A 120 -13.48 -15.11 -0.96
N LEU A 121 -14.06 -13.94 -1.23
CA LEU A 121 -13.66 -13.08 -2.34
C LEU A 121 -12.26 -12.50 -2.07
N TYR A 122 -12.07 -11.88 -0.91
CA TYR A 122 -10.81 -11.26 -0.53
C TYR A 122 -9.65 -12.26 -0.45
N ASP A 123 -9.89 -13.46 0.07
CA ASP A 123 -8.90 -14.55 0.09
C ASP A 123 -8.50 -15.00 -1.32
N SER A 124 -9.46 -15.08 -2.24
CA SER A 124 -9.20 -15.44 -3.64
C SER A 124 -8.35 -14.37 -4.34
N LEU A 125 -8.66 -13.09 -4.13
CA LEU A 125 -7.89 -11.97 -4.67
C LEU A 125 -6.46 -11.92 -4.11
N LYS A 126 -6.29 -12.09 -2.79
CA LYS A 126 -4.96 -12.16 -2.12
C LYS A 126 -4.10 -13.30 -2.66
N ARG A 127 -4.72 -14.43 -3.02
CA ARG A 127 -4.04 -15.60 -3.61
C ARG A 127 -3.82 -15.47 -5.12
N GLY A 128 -4.40 -14.46 -5.77
CA GLY A 128 -4.41 -14.31 -7.21
C GLY A 128 -5.28 -15.33 -7.95
N ASP A 129 -6.22 -15.99 -7.26
CA ASP A 129 -7.17 -16.93 -7.85
C ASP A 129 -8.38 -16.19 -8.44
N TRP A 130 -8.16 -15.58 -9.61
CA TRP A 130 -9.17 -14.81 -10.32
C TRP A 130 -10.41 -15.63 -10.69
N ASN A 131 -10.28 -16.93 -10.94
CA ASN A 131 -11.43 -17.76 -11.32
C ASN A 131 -12.39 -17.90 -10.13
N ALA A 132 -11.87 -18.15 -8.93
CA ALA A 132 -12.66 -18.19 -7.71
C ALA A 132 -13.25 -16.81 -7.36
N ALA A 133 -12.46 -15.75 -7.49
CA ALA A 133 -12.93 -14.38 -7.26
C ALA A 133 -14.06 -14.00 -8.22
N LYS A 134 -13.91 -14.30 -9.51
CA LYS A 134 -14.93 -14.02 -10.53
C LYS A 134 -16.21 -14.83 -10.30
N GLU A 135 -16.10 -16.11 -9.96
CA GLU A 135 -17.26 -16.93 -9.64
C GLU A 135 -18.04 -16.38 -8.43
N PHE A 136 -17.33 -15.80 -7.46
CA PHE A 136 -17.94 -15.13 -6.33
C PHE A 136 -18.66 -13.84 -6.75
N ILE A 137 -18.01 -12.99 -7.54
CA ILE A 137 -18.58 -11.73 -8.06
C ILE A 137 -19.82 -12.01 -8.92
N ASP A 138 -19.78 -13.02 -9.79
CA ASP A 138 -20.91 -13.40 -10.65
C ASP A 138 -22.14 -13.84 -9.83
N ARG A 139 -21.94 -14.32 -8.59
CA ARG A 139 -23.02 -14.71 -7.66
C ARG A 139 -23.47 -13.57 -6.74
N HIS A 140 -22.61 -12.56 -6.55
CA HIS A 140 -22.79 -11.45 -5.62
C HIS A 140 -22.29 -10.15 -6.28
N GLU A 141 -23.10 -9.57 -7.16
CA GLU A 141 -22.75 -8.34 -7.88
C GLU A 141 -22.42 -7.19 -6.92
N GLU A 142 -23.09 -7.15 -5.75
CA GLU A 142 -22.83 -6.17 -4.69
C GLU A 142 -21.44 -6.29 -4.04
N ALA A 143 -20.73 -7.41 -4.27
CA ALA A 143 -19.40 -7.65 -3.72
C ALA A 143 -18.33 -6.72 -4.31
N LEU A 144 -18.56 -6.20 -5.53
CA LEU A 144 -17.64 -5.28 -6.20
C LEU A 144 -17.47 -3.96 -5.44
N THR A 145 -18.54 -3.49 -4.80
CA THR A 145 -18.60 -2.22 -4.08
C THR A 145 -18.48 -2.38 -2.57
N HIS A 146 -18.44 -3.62 -2.08
CA HIS A 146 -18.35 -3.88 -0.65
C HIS A 146 -17.00 -3.42 -0.10
N ARG A 147 -17.02 -2.64 0.99
CA ARG A 147 -15.82 -2.22 1.72
C ARG A 147 -15.64 -3.15 2.90
N GLY A 148 -14.74 -4.13 2.75
CA GLY A 148 -14.60 -5.21 3.74
C GLY A 148 -13.21 -5.82 3.83
N SER A 149 -12.19 -5.24 3.19
CA SER A 149 -10.81 -5.58 3.57
C SER A 149 -10.52 -5.05 4.98
N SER A 150 -9.49 -5.57 5.64
CA SER A 150 -8.98 -5.05 6.92
C SER A 150 -8.63 -3.55 6.87
N SER A 151 -8.42 -3.03 5.67
CA SER A 151 -8.15 -1.63 5.34
C SER A 151 -9.37 -0.84 4.81
N GLY A 152 -10.58 -1.41 4.89
CA GLY A 152 -11.81 -0.84 4.31
C GLY A 152 -11.80 -0.73 2.79
N GLY A 153 -10.85 -1.41 2.13
CA GLY A 153 -10.76 -1.51 0.67
C GLY A 153 -11.88 -2.38 0.07
N THR A 154 -12.18 -2.13 -1.20
CA THR A 154 -13.04 -2.98 -2.03
C THR A 154 -12.24 -4.04 -2.78
N ALA A 155 -12.92 -5.00 -3.41
CA ALA A 155 -12.29 -6.00 -4.28
C ALA A 155 -11.32 -5.40 -5.31
N LEU A 156 -11.64 -4.19 -5.79
CA LEU A 156 -10.81 -3.46 -6.74
C LEU A 156 -9.50 -2.93 -6.14
N HIS A 157 -9.50 -2.54 -4.87
CA HIS A 157 -8.28 -2.09 -4.19
C HIS A 157 -7.27 -3.24 -4.07
N GLU A 158 -7.75 -4.44 -3.76
CA GLU A 158 -6.93 -5.65 -3.65
C GLU A 158 -6.46 -6.15 -5.03
N GLU A 159 -7.36 -6.19 -6.02
CA GLU A 159 -7.02 -6.68 -7.35
C GLU A 159 -6.19 -5.69 -8.17
N ALA A 160 -6.17 -4.41 -7.78
CA ALA A 160 -5.25 -3.43 -8.37
C ALA A 160 -3.78 -3.88 -8.26
N LEU A 161 -3.51 -4.87 -7.41
CA LEU A 161 -2.22 -5.51 -7.23
C LEU A 161 -1.96 -6.66 -8.21
N HIS A 162 -2.95 -7.26 -8.89
CA HIS A 162 -2.76 -8.52 -9.63
C HIS A 162 -3.23 -8.50 -11.09
N ASN A 163 -4.48 -8.14 -11.38
CA ASN A 163 -5.04 -8.18 -12.75
C ASN A 163 -6.12 -7.11 -13.00
N VAL A 164 -5.67 -5.84 -13.00
CA VAL A 164 -6.47 -4.62 -13.19
C VAL A 164 -7.36 -4.65 -14.44
N GLU A 165 -6.90 -5.18 -15.56
CA GLU A 165 -7.62 -5.05 -16.85
C GLU A 165 -8.93 -5.84 -16.92
N GLU A 166 -9.01 -7.01 -16.28
CA GLU A 166 -10.22 -7.83 -16.29
C GLU A 166 -11.26 -7.33 -15.28
N LEU A 167 -10.84 -6.88 -14.09
CA LEU A 167 -11.77 -6.34 -13.10
C LEU A 167 -12.34 -4.98 -13.54
N LEU A 168 -11.55 -4.15 -14.25
CA LEU A 168 -12.04 -2.90 -14.84
C LEU A 168 -13.15 -3.09 -15.88
N LYS A 169 -13.26 -4.26 -16.51
CA LYS A 169 -14.38 -4.56 -17.43
C LYS A 169 -15.70 -4.81 -16.70
N LEU A 170 -15.62 -5.19 -15.41
CA LEU A 170 -16.78 -5.52 -14.58
C LEU A 170 -17.27 -4.32 -13.75
N MET A 171 -16.47 -3.25 -13.63
CA MET A 171 -16.76 -2.14 -12.72
C MET A 171 -17.24 -0.87 -13.44
N THR A 172 -18.07 -0.10 -12.75
CA THR A 172 -18.59 1.19 -13.20
C THR A 172 -17.62 2.32 -12.89
N GLU A 173 -17.85 3.50 -13.48
CA GLU A 173 -17.01 4.66 -13.23
C GLU A 173 -17.12 5.13 -11.78
N GLU A 174 -18.32 5.03 -11.20
CA GLU A 174 -18.58 5.35 -9.80
C GLU A 174 -17.81 4.43 -8.84
N ASP A 175 -17.68 3.13 -9.16
CA ASP A 175 -16.97 2.17 -8.31
C ASP A 175 -15.47 2.45 -8.20
N LEU A 176 -14.94 3.17 -9.19
CA LEU A 176 -13.53 3.51 -9.31
C LEU A 176 -13.15 4.79 -8.55
N GLU A 177 -14.15 5.60 -8.19
CA GLU A 177 -14.00 6.75 -7.29
C GLU A 177 -14.05 6.38 -5.81
N ILE A 178 -14.41 5.12 -5.50
CA ILE A 178 -14.43 4.62 -4.12
C ILE A 178 -13.03 4.66 -3.53
N GLN A 179 -12.93 5.24 -2.33
CA GLN A 179 -11.71 5.29 -1.54
C GLN A 179 -11.74 4.22 -0.43
N ASP A 180 -10.58 3.62 -0.15
CA ASP A 180 -10.36 2.79 1.04
C ASP A 180 -10.31 3.66 2.31
N ASP A 181 -10.13 3.05 3.50
CA ASP A 181 -10.02 3.82 4.75
C ASP A 181 -8.78 4.73 4.80
N ASN A 182 -7.87 4.54 3.85
CA ASN A 182 -6.68 5.36 3.68
C ASN A 182 -6.88 6.51 2.68
N GLY A 183 -8.08 6.69 2.13
CA GLY A 183 -8.39 7.74 1.17
C GLY A 183 -7.80 7.50 -0.22
N CYS A 184 -7.31 6.29 -0.51
CA CYS A 184 -6.72 5.92 -1.78
C CYS A 184 -7.77 5.22 -2.65
N THR A 185 -7.81 5.55 -3.95
CA THR A 185 -8.63 4.80 -4.91
C THR A 185 -7.85 3.60 -5.44
N ALA A 186 -8.54 2.58 -5.91
CA ALA A 186 -7.89 1.44 -6.55
C ALA A 186 -7.01 1.82 -7.78
N PHE A 187 -7.38 2.88 -8.49
CA PHE A 187 -6.54 3.41 -9.58
C PHE A 187 -5.19 3.92 -9.07
N PHE A 188 -5.15 4.57 -7.90
CA PHE A 188 -3.90 5.02 -7.30
C PHE A 188 -2.91 3.85 -7.12
N TYR A 189 -3.41 2.70 -6.67
CA TYR A 189 -2.62 1.46 -6.53
C TYR A 189 -2.13 0.91 -7.88
N ALA A 190 -3.03 0.80 -8.87
CA ALA A 190 -2.68 0.33 -10.20
C ALA A 190 -1.64 1.24 -10.89
N PHE A 191 -1.78 2.55 -10.72
CA PHE A 191 -0.91 3.56 -11.31
C PHE A 191 0.49 3.56 -10.68
N ALA A 192 0.57 3.53 -9.35
CA ALA A 192 1.83 3.46 -8.61
C ALA A 192 2.65 2.22 -9.00
N LYS A 193 1.98 1.09 -9.27
CA LYS A 193 2.62 -0.15 -9.71
C LYS A 193 3.07 -0.12 -11.17
N ARG A 194 2.21 0.34 -12.10
CA ARG A 194 2.48 0.26 -13.55
C ARG A 194 3.58 1.20 -14.03
N ASN A 195 3.55 2.45 -13.57
CA ASN A 195 4.44 3.49 -14.10
C ASN A 195 5.73 3.61 -13.30
N GLY A 196 5.80 2.89 -12.17
CA GLY A 196 6.84 3.08 -11.20
C GLY A 196 6.95 4.53 -10.73
N PRO A 197 8.03 4.83 -10.01
CA PRO A 197 8.11 5.94 -9.06
C PRO A 197 8.14 7.38 -9.63
N ASN A 198 8.28 7.57 -10.96
CA ASN A 198 8.48 8.90 -11.57
C ASN A 198 7.20 9.60 -12.07
N SER A 199 6.03 9.06 -11.78
CA SER A 199 4.76 9.51 -12.37
C SER A 199 3.89 10.40 -11.45
N CYS A 200 4.26 10.55 -10.17
CA CYS A 200 3.46 11.27 -9.17
C CYS A 200 3.68 12.80 -9.12
N GLN A 201 4.43 13.40 -10.05
CA GLN A 201 4.76 14.83 -9.97
C GLN A 201 3.75 15.79 -10.62
N ASN A 202 2.81 15.33 -11.45
CA ASN A 202 1.82 16.20 -12.07
C ASN A 202 0.38 15.67 -11.89
N GLY A 203 -0.37 16.38 -11.03
CA GLY A 203 -1.82 16.55 -11.10
C GLY A 203 -2.69 15.29 -10.99
N LEU A 204 -3.16 14.96 -9.78
CA LEU A 204 -4.30 14.05 -9.55
C LEU A 204 -5.47 14.29 -10.53
N LYS A 205 -5.73 15.55 -10.92
CA LYS A 205 -6.78 15.93 -11.89
C LYS A 205 -6.46 15.66 -13.37
N GLU A 206 -5.18 15.72 -13.78
CA GLU A 206 -4.79 15.31 -15.14
C GLU A 206 -4.76 13.77 -15.26
N GLN A 207 -4.54 13.09 -14.13
CA GLN A 207 -4.54 11.63 -14.05
C GLN A 207 -5.96 11.05 -14.05
N GLU A 208 -6.96 11.72 -13.44
CA GLU A 208 -8.40 11.43 -13.64
C GLU A 208 -8.79 11.48 -15.13
N PHE A 209 -8.27 12.46 -15.89
CA PHE A 209 -8.51 12.55 -17.33
C PHE A 209 -7.86 11.40 -18.11
N SER A 210 -6.64 10.98 -17.73
CA SER A 210 -5.99 9.81 -18.33
C SER A 210 -6.68 8.50 -17.94
N TYR A 211 -7.31 8.45 -16.78
CA TYR A 211 -8.08 7.33 -16.27
C TYR A 211 -9.38 7.15 -17.05
N HIS A 212 -10.16 8.22 -17.26
CA HIS A 212 -11.36 8.16 -18.09
C HIS A 212 -10.99 7.74 -19.53
N ALA A 213 -9.87 8.25 -20.06
CA ALA A 213 -9.37 7.84 -21.38
C ALA A 213 -8.91 6.36 -21.45
N PHE A 214 -8.31 5.83 -20.37
CA PHE A 214 -7.89 4.42 -20.29
C PHE A 214 -9.11 3.49 -20.15
N TYR A 215 -10.04 3.82 -19.26
CA TYR A 215 -11.30 3.09 -19.06
C TYR A 215 -12.10 2.98 -20.37
N GLN A 216 -12.24 4.09 -21.12
CA GLN A 216 -12.91 4.11 -22.43
C GLN A 216 -12.20 3.28 -23.51
N ARG A 217 -10.90 2.98 -23.34
CA ARG A 217 -10.10 2.18 -24.29
C ARG A 217 -10.17 0.69 -23.99
N SER A 218 -10.32 0.30 -22.73
CA SER A 218 -10.41 -1.10 -22.28
C SER A 218 -11.80 -1.75 -22.52
N ARG A 219 -12.83 -0.96 -22.83
CA ARG A 219 -14.19 -1.43 -23.19
C ARG A 219 -14.45 -1.56 -24.71
N LYS A 220 -13.45 -1.29 -25.57
CA LYS A 220 -13.53 -1.45 -27.04
C LYS A 220 -12.89 -2.75 -27.49
#